data_AF-A0A354W5Q4-F1
#
_entry.id   AF-A0A354W5Q4-F1
#
_cell.length_a   1.000
_cell.length_b   1.000
_cell.length_c   1.000
_cell.angle_alpha   90.00
_cell.angle_beta   90.00
_cell.angle_gamma   90.00
#
_symmetry.space_group_name_H-M   'P 1'
#
loop_
_entity.id
_entity.type
_entity.pdbx_description
1 polymer ?
#
loop_
_entity_poly.entity_id
_entity_poly.type
_entity_poly.pdbx_seq_one_letter_code
_entity_poly.pdbx_strand_id
1 'polypeptide(L)'
;MKKIFTAAFFLTASLSFGQNMKKEKMTVSYIQPPIVHLEEGMGYTNQVILDYEAEINAELAKAEEEYQQALAEYPEKEAVAKTAYDQRYAEYEKALEEWNSKGTMGKIIEKQVLENSKPSAPGSYYPPSKPYKRQVTHQKLFNADQLASTYCRIDGLDQDPNGVKIEVHLFGFENDDPVVKKKEYTQVDSKTKAKKTIVKSHWEFNYRHSMSLRAVHPNGTIIFDEVPSSIADYKRYASADETRSHPSTNANTFVENLQPKIVETNMGIINWMLNDKLGTTEQKRDVQIIFVKNKKGEYDDLENAMFDAKEGYNMLTSRPDNARAKISSAIEAWEGALEEGDMNDKKARINKKVLPDLYKNLLLACALTEEFTRAEDHYNATLRLDFSRGDEKDLKETMLLVNDLKERHQK
;
A
#
# COMPACT_ATOMS: atom_id res chain seq x y z
N MET A 1 9.83 49.80 73.82
CA MET A 1 9.03 49.04 72.81
C MET A 1 9.37 49.64 71.45
N LYS A 2 9.79 48.97 70.37
CA LYS A 2 9.77 47.57 69.92
C LYS A 2 11.05 47.31 69.07
N LYS A 3 11.47 46.05 69.05
CA LYS A 3 12.59 45.45 68.28
C LYS A 3 12.30 45.42 66.76
N ILE A 4 13.33 45.14 65.94
CA ILE A 4 13.41 44.12 64.83
C ILE A 4 14.71 44.42 64.04
N PHE A 5 15.81 43.67 64.24
CA PHE A 5 16.26 42.47 63.51
C PHE A 5 16.43 42.68 61.99
N THR A 6 17.68 42.92 61.56
CA THR A 6 18.11 42.90 60.15
C THR A 6 18.75 41.54 59.87
N ALA A 7 18.05 40.69 59.12
CA ALA A 7 18.58 39.41 58.64
C ALA A 7 19.21 39.61 57.25
N ALA A 8 20.51 39.37 57.12
CA ALA A 8 21.21 39.32 55.84
C ALA A 8 20.97 37.95 55.19
N PHE A 9 20.21 37.93 54.09
CA PHE A 9 19.94 36.73 53.30
C PHE A 9 21.08 36.55 52.29
N PHE A 10 22.01 35.64 52.57
CA PHE A 10 22.99 35.19 51.58
C PHE A 10 22.27 34.33 50.54
N LEU A 11 22.01 34.91 49.37
CA LEU A 11 21.48 34.21 48.20
C LEU A 11 22.66 33.46 47.55
N THR A 12 22.90 32.21 47.96
CA THR A 12 23.76 31.29 47.22
C THR A 12 23.08 30.95 45.89
N ALA A 13 23.49 31.61 44.82
CA ALA A 13 23.13 31.24 43.46
C ALA A 13 23.75 29.88 43.14
N SER A 14 22.97 28.81 43.29
CA SER A 14 23.30 27.50 42.73
C SER A 14 23.24 27.61 41.21
N LEU A 15 24.39 27.86 40.58
CA LEU A 15 24.56 27.66 39.14
C LEU A 15 24.31 26.19 38.84
N SER A 16 23.13 25.88 38.30
CA SER A 16 22.86 24.55 37.77
C SER A 16 23.68 24.36 36.48
N PHE A 17 24.87 23.79 36.61
CA PHE A 17 25.64 23.30 35.48
C PHE A 17 24.94 22.06 34.93
N GLY A 18 23.94 22.24 34.06
CA GLY A 18 23.39 21.13 33.30
C GLY A 18 24.32 20.77 32.15
N GLN A 19 24.71 19.50 32.04
CA GLN A 19 25.37 18.98 30.83
C GLN A 19 24.46 19.21 29.63
N ASN A 20 25.03 19.72 28.54
CA ASN A 20 24.28 20.06 27.34
C ASN A 20 24.44 18.95 26.32
N MET A 21 23.43 18.08 26.20
CA MET A 21 23.42 16.98 25.24
C MET A 21 23.14 17.51 23.83
N LYS A 22 23.90 17.01 22.86
CA LYS A 22 23.71 17.24 21.43
C LYS A 22 23.40 15.93 20.71
N LYS A 23 22.74 16.06 19.56
CA LYS A 23 22.32 14.96 18.72
C LYS A 23 22.83 15.20 17.32
N GLU A 24 23.68 14.32 16.84
CA GLU A 24 24.07 14.27 15.43
C GLU A 24 23.11 13.34 14.71
N LYS A 25 22.38 13.87 13.72
CA LYS A 25 21.38 13.11 12.95
C LYS A 25 21.97 12.68 11.63
N MET A 26 21.76 11.42 11.25
CA MET A 26 22.15 10.92 9.94
C MET A 26 21.27 9.74 9.51
N THR A 27 21.28 9.44 8.22
CA THR A 27 20.72 8.21 7.68
C THR A 27 21.86 7.20 7.48
N VAL A 28 21.70 6.00 8.01
CA VAL A 28 22.66 4.90 7.91
C VAL A 28 22.11 3.85 6.97
N SER A 29 22.93 3.44 6.00
CA SER A 29 22.68 2.25 5.18
C SER A 29 23.40 1.05 5.78
N TYR A 30 22.74 -0.10 5.86
CA TYR A 30 23.34 -1.36 6.28
C TYR A 30 22.69 -2.54 5.53
N ILE A 31 23.39 -3.67 5.45
CA ILE A 31 22.85 -4.88 4.84
C ILE A 31 22.11 -5.67 5.91
N GLN A 32 20.84 -6.00 5.64
CA GLN A 32 20.00 -6.84 6.48
C GLN A 32 19.88 -8.23 5.84
N PRO A 33 20.27 -9.30 6.55
CA PRO A 33 20.06 -10.67 6.08
C PRO A 33 18.57 -11.06 6.08
N PRO A 34 18.20 -12.12 5.33
CA PRO A 34 16.85 -12.65 5.33
C PRO A 34 16.48 -13.27 6.68
N ILE A 35 15.17 -13.34 6.97
CA ILE A 35 14.67 -14.13 8.11
C ILE A 35 14.88 -15.63 7.86
N VAL A 36 14.65 -16.08 6.63
CA VAL A 36 14.79 -17.48 6.23
C VAL A 36 16.03 -17.62 5.35
N HIS A 37 17.03 -18.32 5.88
CA HIS A 37 18.25 -18.64 5.14
C HIS A 37 18.02 -19.82 4.20
N LEU A 38 18.30 -19.61 2.92
CA LEU A 38 18.35 -20.67 1.92
C LEU A 38 19.75 -21.29 1.86
N GLU A 39 19.83 -22.48 1.27
CA GLU A 39 21.12 -23.14 1.00
C GLU A 39 22.00 -22.26 0.10
N GLU A 40 23.32 -22.31 0.29
CA GLU A 40 24.25 -21.50 -0.48
C GLU A 40 24.14 -21.81 -1.99
N GLY A 41 23.98 -20.76 -2.80
CA GLY A 41 23.81 -20.88 -4.25
C GLY A 41 22.37 -21.20 -4.70
N MET A 42 21.41 -21.30 -3.78
CA MET A 42 20.00 -21.49 -4.12
C MET A 42 19.41 -20.24 -4.77
N GLY A 43 18.87 -20.39 -5.98
CA GLY A 43 18.10 -19.33 -6.64
C GLY A 43 16.59 -19.44 -6.41
N TYR A 44 15.82 -18.79 -7.26
CA TYR A 44 14.35 -18.83 -7.19
C TYR A 44 13.68 -18.77 -8.57
N THR A 45 12.42 -19.18 -8.62
CA THR A 45 11.49 -18.87 -9.71
C THR A 45 10.35 -18.03 -9.16
N ASN A 46 9.73 -17.20 -10.00
CA ASN A 46 8.56 -16.44 -9.60
C ASN A 46 7.44 -16.54 -10.64
N GLN A 47 6.20 -16.49 -10.14
CA GLN A 47 5.03 -16.38 -10.98
C GLN A 47 3.92 -15.62 -10.25
N VAL A 48 3.14 -14.87 -11.02
CA VAL A 48 1.90 -14.24 -10.57
C VAL A 48 0.74 -14.98 -11.24
N ILE A 49 -0.27 -15.34 -10.48
CA ILE A 49 -1.43 -16.08 -10.95
C ILE A 49 -2.67 -15.21 -10.74
N LEU A 50 -3.42 -14.98 -11.82
CA LEU A 50 -4.71 -14.29 -11.76
C LEU A 50 -5.82 -15.33 -11.61
N ASP A 51 -6.24 -15.62 -10.38
CA ASP A 51 -7.20 -16.71 -10.14
C ASP A 51 -8.57 -16.43 -10.78
N TYR A 52 -8.88 -15.16 -11.04
CA TYR A 52 -10.12 -14.70 -11.67
C TYR A 52 -10.06 -14.64 -13.21
N GLU A 53 -8.91 -14.88 -13.83
CA GLU A 53 -8.75 -14.78 -15.29
C GLU A 53 -9.60 -15.82 -16.04
N ALA A 54 -9.65 -17.04 -15.53
CA ALA A 54 -10.39 -18.13 -16.17
C ALA A 54 -11.90 -17.82 -16.26
N GLU A 55 -12.48 -17.22 -15.22
CA GLU A 55 -13.89 -16.82 -15.18
C GLU A 55 -14.18 -15.71 -16.21
N ILE A 56 -13.33 -14.70 -16.29
CA ILE A 56 -13.46 -13.61 -17.28
C ILE A 56 -13.37 -14.17 -18.71
N ASN A 57 -12.39 -15.04 -18.97
CA ASN A 57 -12.21 -15.64 -20.29
C ASN A 57 -13.40 -16.52 -20.70
N ALA A 58 -13.97 -17.27 -19.75
CA ALA A 58 -15.18 -18.06 -19.98
C ALA A 58 -16.38 -17.17 -20.34
N GLU A 59 -16.58 -16.04 -19.66
CA GLU A 59 -17.69 -15.13 -19.98
C GLU A 59 -17.50 -14.44 -21.34
N LEU A 60 -16.27 -14.05 -21.68
CA LEU A 60 -15.93 -13.48 -22.98
C LEU A 60 -16.15 -14.49 -24.12
N ALA A 61 -15.79 -15.76 -23.91
CA ALA A 61 -16.03 -16.84 -24.86
C ALA A 61 -17.52 -17.08 -25.06
N LYS A 62 -18.31 -17.10 -23.98
CA LYS A 62 -19.77 -17.23 -24.06
C LYS A 62 -20.41 -16.08 -24.85
N ALA A 63 -19.98 -14.84 -24.61
CA ALA A 63 -20.47 -13.68 -25.36
C ALA A 63 -20.09 -13.74 -26.85
N GLU A 64 -18.95 -14.35 -27.19
CA GLU A 64 -18.57 -14.62 -28.58
C GLU A 64 -19.44 -15.72 -29.20
N GLU A 65 -19.67 -16.83 -28.51
CA GLU A 65 -20.54 -17.91 -28.98
C GLU A 65 -21.97 -17.43 -29.25
N GLU A 66 -22.57 -16.68 -28.31
CA GLU A 66 -23.89 -16.08 -28.47
C GLU A 66 -23.95 -15.16 -29.71
N TYR A 67 -22.89 -14.39 -29.95
CA TYR A 67 -22.79 -13.52 -31.11
C TYR A 67 -22.66 -14.31 -32.43
N GLN A 68 -21.81 -15.34 -32.46
CA GLN A 68 -21.63 -16.19 -33.64
C GLN A 68 -22.90 -16.98 -33.98
N GLN A 69 -23.62 -17.48 -32.97
CA GLN A 69 -24.94 -18.11 -33.15
C GLN A 69 -25.95 -17.10 -33.73
N ALA A 70 -26.04 -15.91 -33.15
CA ALA A 70 -26.95 -14.88 -33.65
C ALA A 70 -26.61 -14.44 -35.09
N LEU A 71 -25.32 -14.37 -35.45
CA LEU A 71 -24.86 -14.11 -36.82
C LEU A 71 -25.22 -15.23 -37.79
N ALA A 72 -25.10 -16.49 -37.37
CA ALA A 72 -25.46 -17.64 -38.21
C ALA A 72 -26.97 -17.71 -38.48
N GLU A 73 -27.80 -17.32 -37.51
CA GLU A 73 -29.26 -17.24 -37.66
C GLU A 73 -29.74 -15.99 -38.42
N TYR A 74 -28.89 -14.97 -38.56
CA TYR A 74 -29.30 -13.69 -39.13
C TYR A 74 -29.80 -13.77 -40.59
N PRO A 75 -29.16 -14.52 -41.51
CA PRO A 75 -29.64 -14.68 -42.88
C PRO A 75 -31.05 -15.27 -42.96
N GLU A 76 -31.37 -16.23 -42.09
CA GLU A 76 -32.71 -16.82 -42.04
C GLU A 76 -33.73 -15.81 -41.50
N LYS A 77 -33.39 -15.07 -40.44
CA LYS A 77 -34.24 -13.99 -39.91
C LYS A 77 -34.50 -12.89 -40.94
N GLU A 78 -33.49 -12.51 -41.72
CA GLU A 78 -33.61 -11.53 -42.80
C GLU A 78 -34.49 -12.06 -43.95
N ALA A 79 -34.30 -13.34 -44.35
CA ALA A 79 -35.12 -13.97 -45.38
C ALA A 79 -36.60 -14.05 -44.95
N VAL A 80 -36.88 -14.47 -43.73
CA VAL A 80 -38.25 -14.53 -43.17
C VAL A 80 -38.88 -13.13 -43.12
N ALA A 81 -38.14 -12.12 -42.66
CA ALA A 81 -38.62 -10.74 -42.62
C ALA A 81 -38.92 -10.20 -44.03
N LYS A 82 -38.05 -10.52 -45.01
CA LYS A 82 -38.27 -10.15 -46.40
C LYS A 82 -39.49 -10.85 -47.01
N THR A 83 -39.65 -12.16 -46.79
CA THR A 83 -40.81 -12.90 -47.27
C THR A 83 -42.11 -12.37 -46.67
N ALA A 84 -42.15 -12.07 -45.38
CA ALA A 84 -43.31 -11.47 -44.73
C ALA A 84 -43.64 -10.08 -45.31
N TYR A 85 -42.61 -9.28 -45.60
CA TYR A 85 -42.79 -7.99 -46.27
C TYR A 85 -43.35 -8.15 -47.70
N ASP A 86 -42.76 -9.04 -48.50
CA ASP A 86 -43.17 -9.29 -49.88
C ASP A 86 -44.64 -9.81 -49.93
N GLN A 87 -45.03 -10.69 -49.00
CA GLN A 87 -46.41 -11.15 -48.85
C GLN A 87 -47.39 -10.02 -48.55
N ARG A 88 -47.05 -9.16 -47.58
CA ARG A 88 -47.87 -8.00 -47.23
C ARG A 88 -48.00 -7.01 -48.40
N TYR A 89 -46.95 -6.88 -49.21
CA TYR A 89 -46.98 -6.06 -50.41
C TYR A 89 -47.90 -6.66 -51.49
N ALA A 90 -47.82 -7.97 -51.71
CA ALA A 90 -48.71 -8.68 -52.64
C ALA A 90 -50.19 -8.63 -52.21
N GLU A 91 -50.47 -8.75 -50.91
CA GLU A 91 -51.83 -8.55 -50.36
C GLU A 91 -52.32 -7.12 -50.56
N TYR A 92 -51.44 -6.12 -50.38
CA TYR A 92 -51.74 -4.73 -50.67
C TYR A 92 -52.07 -4.51 -52.15
N GLU A 93 -51.30 -5.07 -53.08
CA GLU A 93 -51.55 -4.98 -54.52
C GLU A 93 -52.92 -5.58 -54.90
N LYS A 94 -53.23 -6.78 -54.40
CA LYS A 94 -54.55 -7.41 -54.61
C LYS A 94 -55.69 -6.56 -54.06
N ALA A 95 -55.55 -6.04 -52.83
CA ALA A 95 -56.56 -5.16 -52.24
C ALA A 95 -56.74 -3.86 -53.03
N LEU A 96 -55.65 -3.34 -53.61
CA LEU A 96 -55.68 -2.15 -54.46
C LEU A 96 -56.38 -2.42 -55.80
N GLU A 97 -56.14 -3.58 -56.42
CA GLU A 97 -56.83 -4.03 -57.64
C GLU A 97 -58.33 -4.24 -57.40
N GLU A 98 -58.72 -4.88 -56.30
CA GLU A 98 -60.13 -5.05 -55.89
C GLU A 98 -60.80 -3.70 -55.62
N TRP A 99 -60.11 -2.76 -54.94
CA TRP A 99 -60.62 -1.41 -54.73
C TRP A 99 -60.75 -0.62 -56.05
N ASN A 100 -59.82 -0.77 -56.98
CA ASN A 100 -59.85 -0.10 -58.29
C ASN A 100 -60.96 -0.67 -59.20
N SER A 101 -61.19 -1.98 -59.18
CA SER A 101 -62.21 -2.66 -60.01
C SER A 101 -63.65 -2.47 -59.53
N LYS A 102 -63.88 -2.04 -58.28
CA LYS A 102 -65.22 -1.62 -57.82
C LYS A 102 -65.69 -0.36 -58.58
N GLY A 103 -66.78 -0.50 -59.35
CA GLY A 103 -67.41 0.57 -60.13
C GLY A 103 -68.03 1.69 -59.28
N THR A 104 -68.22 2.86 -59.88
CA THR A 104 -68.62 4.13 -59.24
C THR A 104 -69.91 4.05 -58.41
N MET A 105 -70.85 3.15 -58.75
CA MET A 105 -72.12 2.97 -58.04
C MET A 105 -71.99 2.09 -56.78
N GLY A 106 -71.04 1.14 -56.75
CA GLY A 106 -70.76 0.30 -55.56
C GLY A 106 -69.95 1.04 -54.48
N LYS A 107 -69.10 1.99 -54.89
CA LYS A 107 -68.31 2.86 -54.00
C LYS A 107 -69.16 3.85 -53.18
N ILE A 108 -70.42 4.08 -53.56
CA ILE A 108 -71.33 5.02 -52.87
C ILE A 108 -72.23 4.29 -51.85
N ILE A 109 -72.70 3.08 -52.15
CA ILE A 109 -73.60 2.31 -51.26
C ILE A 109 -72.83 1.72 -50.06
N GLU A 110 -71.60 1.23 -50.24
CA GLU A 110 -70.81 0.64 -49.14
C GLU A 110 -70.18 1.68 -48.19
N LYS A 111 -70.01 2.94 -48.63
CA LYS A 111 -69.43 4.00 -47.80
C LYS A 111 -70.30 4.38 -46.59
N GLN A 112 -71.58 3.99 -46.61
CA GLN A 112 -72.53 4.18 -45.53
C GLN A 112 -72.54 3.03 -44.49
N VAL A 113 -71.92 1.88 -44.78
CA VAL A 113 -72.04 0.67 -43.95
C VAL A 113 -70.69 0.15 -43.41
N LEU A 114 -69.55 0.42 -44.03
CA LEU A 114 -68.21 0.10 -43.49
C LEU A 114 -67.12 1.09 -43.95
N GLU A 115 -66.07 1.25 -43.13
CA GLU A 115 -64.86 2.06 -43.38
C GLU A 115 -64.13 1.59 -44.66
N ASN A 116 -64.58 2.08 -45.82
CA ASN A 116 -64.06 1.70 -47.14
C ASN A 116 -63.02 2.73 -47.62
N SER A 117 -61.91 2.86 -46.90
CA SER A 117 -60.77 3.70 -47.30
C SER A 117 -59.88 2.98 -48.32
N LYS A 118 -59.25 3.74 -49.24
CA LYS A 118 -58.24 3.20 -50.17
C LYS A 118 -57.17 2.44 -49.37
N PRO A 119 -56.77 1.22 -49.77
CA PRO A 119 -55.70 0.49 -49.11
C PRO A 119 -54.45 1.38 -48.96
N SER A 120 -53.86 1.40 -47.77
CA SER A 120 -52.60 2.08 -47.50
C SER A 120 -51.43 1.19 -47.89
N ALA A 121 -50.45 1.73 -48.62
CA ALA A 121 -49.23 1.00 -48.93
C ALA A 121 -48.52 0.56 -47.63
N PRO A 122 -47.95 -0.66 -47.57
CA PRO A 122 -47.08 -1.02 -46.47
C PRO A 122 -45.89 -0.04 -46.41
N GLY A 123 -45.44 0.29 -45.19
CA GLY A 123 -44.25 1.14 -45.01
C GLY A 123 -42.99 0.49 -45.60
N SER A 124 -41.92 1.24 -45.83
CA SER A 124 -40.68 0.72 -46.43
C SER A 124 -40.14 -0.51 -45.70
N TYR A 125 -39.54 -1.45 -46.44
CA TYR A 125 -38.83 -2.58 -45.84
C TYR A 125 -37.63 -2.09 -45.03
N TYR A 126 -37.55 -2.55 -43.77
CA TYR A 126 -36.39 -2.41 -42.91
C TYR A 126 -35.92 -3.80 -42.50
N PRO A 127 -34.68 -4.20 -42.84
CA PRO A 127 -34.16 -5.48 -42.40
C PRO A 127 -34.04 -5.52 -40.87
N PRO A 128 -34.11 -6.71 -40.26
CA PRO A 128 -33.81 -6.87 -38.84
C PRO A 128 -32.44 -6.27 -38.49
N SER A 129 -32.29 -5.75 -37.27
CA SER A 129 -31.00 -5.25 -36.82
C SER A 129 -29.95 -6.36 -36.84
N LYS A 130 -28.77 -6.05 -37.37
CA LYS A 130 -27.64 -6.99 -37.31
C LYS A 130 -27.32 -7.30 -35.84
N PRO A 131 -27.00 -8.56 -35.52
CA PRO A 131 -26.51 -8.92 -34.21
C PRO A 131 -25.31 -8.06 -33.83
N TYR A 132 -25.19 -7.76 -32.54
CA TYR A 132 -24.02 -7.12 -31.97
C TYR A 132 -23.50 -7.99 -30.83
N LYS A 133 -22.18 -8.02 -30.67
CA LYS A 133 -21.56 -8.75 -29.57
C LYS A 133 -21.91 -8.07 -28.26
N ARG A 134 -22.41 -8.83 -27.28
CA ARG A 134 -22.65 -8.32 -25.91
C ARG A 134 -21.33 -7.86 -25.31
N GLN A 135 -21.31 -6.65 -24.77
CA GLN A 135 -20.17 -6.18 -24.00
C GLN A 135 -20.16 -6.86 -22.63
N VAL A 136 -19.06 -7.52 -22.29
CA VAL A 136 -18.82 -8.11 -20.97
C VAL A 136 -18.07 -7.08 -20.14
N THR A 137 -18.67 -6.64 -19.03
CA THR A 137 -17.99 -5.79 -18.04
C THR A 137 -17.30 -6.68 -17.03
N HIS A 138 -15.99 -6.54 -16.91
CA HIS A 138 -15.18 -7.34 -15.99
C HIS A 138 -14.14 -6.45 -15.30
N GLN A 139 -13.58 -6.93 -14.20
CA GLN A 139 -12.43 -6.32 -13.55
C GLN A 139 -11.20 -6.34 -14.48
N LYS A 140 -10.22 -5.48 -14.22
CA LYS A 140 -9.02 -5.34 -15.03
C LYS A 140 -8.23 -6.65 -15.06
N LEU A 141 -7.90 -7.09 -16.27
CA LEU A 141 -6.92 -8.16 -16.49
C LEU A 141 -5.51 -7.54 -16.45
N PHE A 142 -4.68 -7.99 -15.51
CA PHE A 142 -3.29 -7.52 -15.41
C PHE A 142 -2.36 -8.39 -16.26
N ASN A 143 -1.16 -7.88 -16.54
CA ASN A 143 -0.11 -8.69 -17.15
C ASN A 143 0.67 -9.39 -16.02
N ALA A 144 0.44 -10.70 -15.86
CA ALA A 144 1.07 -11.51 -14.82
C ALA A 144 2.60 -11.49 -14.90
N ASP A 145 3.18 -11.65 -16.09
CA ASP A 145 4.63 -11.64 -16.30
C ASP A 145 5.26 -10.29 -15.93
N GLN A 146 4.57 -9.20 -16.26
CA GLN A 146 5.02 -7.85 -15.87
C GLN A 146 4.97 -7.66 -14.35
N LEU A 147 3.91 -8.14 -13.68
CA LEU A 147 3.81 -8.07 -12.22
C LEU A 147 4.90 -8.93 -11.55
N ALA A 148 5.12 -10.15 -12.03
CA ALA A 148 6.16 -11.05 -11.52
C ALA A 148 7.55 -10.45 -11.68
N SER A 149 7.88 -9.99 -12.89
CA SER A 149 9.17 -9.38 -13.20
C SER A 149 9.41 -8.04 -12.51
N THR A 150 8.38 -7.33 -12.07
CA THR A 150 8.52 -6.04 -11.38
C THR A 150 8.59 -6.21 -9.86
N TYR A 151 7.71 -7.03 -9.27
CA TYR A 151 7.49 -7.06 -7.82
C TYR A 151 7.92 -8.36 -7.14
N CYS A 152 8.12 -9.46 -7.87
CA CYS A 152 8.51 -10.74 -7.27
C CYS A 152 10.03 -10.96 -7.32
N ARG A 153 10.82 -9.88 -7.30
CA ARG A 153 12.28 -9.93 -7.23
C ARG A 153 12.73 -10.07 -5.78
N ILE A 154 13.75 -10.91 -5.57
CA ILE A 154 14.38 -11.11 -4.27
C ILE A 154 15.83 -10.62 -4.35
N ASP A 155 16.15 -9.59 -3.57
CA ASP A 155 17.47 -8.99 -3.51
C ASP A 155 18.48 -9.99 -2.93
N GLY A 156 19.64 -10.09 -3.58
CA GLY A 156 20.69 -11.04 -3.19
C GLY A 156 20.50 -12.48 -3.68
N LEU A 157 19.41 -12.78 -4.42
CA LEU A 157 19.20 -14.07 -5.07
C LEU A 157 19.07 -13.92 -6.59
N ASP A 158 19.55 -14.92 -7.30
CA ASP A 158 19.40 -15.03 -8.76
C ASP A 158 18.23 -15.95 -9.14
N GLN A 159 17.70 -15.77 -10.36
CA GLN A 159 16.69 -16.68 -10.89
C GLN A 159 17.31 -18.03 -11.26
N ASP A 160 16.72 -19.11 -10.75
CA ASP A 160 17.12 -20.49 -11.02
C ASP A 160 15.87 -21.36 -11.20
N PRO A 161 15.68 -22.03 -12.36
CA PRO A 161 14.58 -22.97 -12.59
C PRO A 161 14.42 -24.07 -11.54
N ASN A 162 15.50 -24.43 -10.84
CA ASN A 162 15.50 -25.45 -9.78
C ASN A 162 15.48 -24.84 -8.38
N GLY A 163 15.31 -23.52 -8.27
CA GLY A 163 15.28 -22.79 -7.02
C GLY A 163 13.93 -22.81 -6.31
N VAL A 164 13.82 -22.00 -5.25
CA VAL A 164 12.57 -21.81 -4.50
C VAL A 164 11.48 -21.28 -5.43
N LYS A 165 10.30 -21.92 -5.41
CA LYS A 165 9.16 -21.50 -6.22
C LYS A 165 8.35 -20.44 -5.46
N ILE A 166 8.31 -19.23 -6.00
CA ILE A 166 7.51 -18.11 -5.50
C ILE A 166 6.22 -17.98 -6.32
N GLU A 167 5.08 -18.00 -5.63
CA GLU A 167 3.76 -17.85 -6.23
C GLU A 167 3.01 -16.72 -5.53
N VAL A 168 2.49 -15.78 -6.33
CA VAL A 168 1.61 -14.72 -5.85
C VAL A 168 0.26 -14.86 -6.53
N HIS A 169 -0.78 -15.13 -5.75
CA HIS A 169 -2.13 -15.29 -6.27
C HIS A 169 -2.92 -14.00 -6.11
N LEU A 170 -3.60 -13.59 -7.17
CA LEU A 170 -4.50 -12.44 -7.20
C LEU A 170 -5.94 -12.96 -7.25
N PHE A 171 -6.68 -12.79 -6.17
CA PHE A 171 -8.05 -13.33 -6.04
C PHE A 171 -9.13 -12.47 -6.74
N GLY A 172 -8.77 -11.25 -7.13
CA GLY A 172 -9.66 -10.32 -7.82
C GLY A 172 -10.07 -9.13 -6.95
N PHE A 173 -10.65 -8.15 -7.63
CA PHE A 173 -11.13 -6.90 -7.08
C PHE A 173 -12.57 -7.04 -6.61
N GLU A 174 -12.81 -6.63 -5.38
CA GLU A 174 -14.13 -6.62 -4.76
C GLU A 174 -14.43 -5.22 -4.25
N ASN A 175 -15.68 -4.77 -4.41
CA ASN A 175 -16.16 -3.54 -3.80
C ASN A 175 -17.63 -3.64 -3.41
N ASP A 176 -18.01 -2.89 -2.38
CA ASP A 176 -19.40 -2.62 -2.07
C ASP A 176 -20.02 -1.72 -3.15
N ASP A 177 -21.34 -1.76 -3.29
CA ASP A 177 -22.07 -0.79 -4.10
C ASP A 177 -21.77 0.64 -3.63
N PRO A 178 -21.29 1.53 -4.51
CA PRO A 178 -21.04 2.93 -4.14
C PRO A 178 -22.29 3.62 -3.61
N VAL A 179 -22.18 4.18 -2.40
CA VAL A 179 -23.25 4.94 -1.75
C VAL A 179 -22.91 6.42 -1.67
N VAL A 180 -23.90 7.27 -1.93
CA VAL A 180 -23.75 8.71 -1.69
C VAL A 180 -23.93 9.00 -0.20
N LYS A 181 -22.89 9.54 0.41
CA LYS A 181 -22.93 10.09 1.77
C LYS A 181 -23.06 11.61 1.70
N LYS A 182 -23.73 12.18 2.71
CA LYS A 182 -23.90 13.62 2.88
C LYS A 182 -23.30 14.05 4.21
N LYS A 183 -22.60 15.17 4.21
CA LYS A 183 -21.95 15.74 5.39
C LYS A 183 -22.27 17.23 5.51
N GLU A 184 -22.64 17.64 6.70
CA GLU A 184 -22.97 19.03 7.00
C GLU A 184 -21.71 19.82 7.37
N TYR A 185 -21.63 21.03 6.85
CA TYR A 185 -20.57 21.98 7.11
C TYR A 185 -21.16 23.31 7.54
N THR A 186 -20.57 23.93 8.56
CA THR A 186 -20.88 25.33 8.90
C THR A 186 -20.00 26.24 8.09
N GLN A 187 -20.60 27.02 7.20
CA GLN A 187 -19.94 28.10 6.48
C GLN A 187 -20.22 29.41 7.20
N VAL A 188 -19.15 30.15 7.53
CA VAL A 188 -19.27 31.50 8.11
C VAL A 188 -19.04 32.51 7.00
N ASP A 189 -20.00 33.40 6.80
CA ASP A 189 -19.83 34.53 5.89
C ASP A 189 -18.73 35.45 6.44
N SER A 190 -17.69 35.69 5.63
CA SER A 190 -16.52 36.44 6.07
C SER A 190 -16.84 37.90 6.40
N LYS A 191 -17.87 38.48 5.77
CA LYS A 191 -18.31 39.88 5.92
C LYS A 191 -19.37 40.04 7.00
N THR A 192 -20.41 39.21 6.99
CA THR A 192 -21.56 39.37 7.91
C THR A 192 -21.41 38.54 9.19
N LYS A 193 -20.42 37.65 9.27
CA LYS A 193 -20.23 36.66 10.34
C LYS A 193 -21.44 35.74 10.57
N ALA A 194 -22.43 35.76 9.67
CA ALA A 194 -23.57 34.86 9.72
C ALA A 194 -23.13 33.42 9.45
N LYS A 195 -23.71 32.47 10.19
CA LYS A 195 -23.47 31.04 10.01
C LYS A 195 -24.55 30.47 9.09
N LYS A 196 -24.13 29.73 8.06
CA LYS A 196 -25.00 28.98 7.17
C LYS A 196 -24.56 27.53 7.15
N THR A 197 -25.51 26.61 7.32
CA THR A 197 -25.25 25.19 7.10
C THR A 197 -25.28 24.90 5.61
N ILE A 198 -24.23 24.27 5.10
CA ILE A 198 -24.18 23.72 3.74
C ILE A 198 -24.05 22.20 3.84
N VAL A 199 -24.74 21.48 2.98
CA VAL A 199 -24.62 20.02 2.86
C VAL A 199 -23.75 19.74 1.65
N LYS A 200 -22.70 18.93 1.85
CA LYS A 200 -21.89 18.40 0.75
C LYS A 200 -22.09 16.90 0.62
N SER A 201 -21.98 16.37 -0.60
CA SER A 201 -22.09 14.95 -0.90
C SER A 201 -20.78 14.37 -1.44
N HIS A 202 -20.49 13.11 -1.15
CA HIS A 202 -19.40 12.34 -1.74
C HIS A 202 -19.82 10.87 -1.94
N TRP A 203 -19.09 10.16 -2.80
CA TRP A 203 -19.18 8.71 -2.93
C TRP A 203 -18.36 8.03 -1.85
N GLU A 204 -18.89 6.93 -1.33
CA GLU A 204 -18.23 6.07 -0.36
C GLU A 204 -18.52 4.60 -0.67
N PHE A 205 -17.48 3.76 -0.58
CA PHE A 205 -17.58 2.31 -0.66
C PHE A 205 -16.33 1.67 -0.07
N ASN A 206 -16.44 0.42 0.33
CA ASN A 206 -15.28 -0.39 0.66
C ASN A 206 -14.81 -1.15 -0.58
N TYR A 207 -13.50 -1.37 -0.68
CA TYR A 207 -12.89 -2.13 -1.76
C TYR A 207 -11.67 -2.90 -1.27
N ARG A 208 -11.32 -3.98 -1.96
CA ARG A 208 -10.07 -4.70 -1.76
C ARG A 208 -9.65 -5.42 -3.03
N HIS A 209 -8.39 -5.84 -3.04
CA HIS A 209 -7.88 -6.80 -4.00
C HIS A 209 -7.00 -7.77 -3.24
N SER A 210 -7.61 -8.84 -2.74
CA SER A 210 -6.90 -9.80 -1.91
C SER A 210 -5.82 -10.52 -2.72
N MET A 211 -4.71 -10.88 -2.06
CA MET A 211 -3.62 -11.64 -2.66
C MET A 211 -3.02 -12.58 -1.62
N SER A 212 -2.49 -13.72 -2.07
CA SER A 212 -1.65 -14.59 -1.24
C SER A 212 -0.23 -14.61 -1.78
N LEU A 213 0.70 -14.95 -0.89
CA LEU A 213 2.10 -15.13 -1.18
C LEU A 213 2.55 -16.48 -0.63
N ARG A 214 3.13 -17.29 -1.51
CA ARG A 214 3.61 -18.63 -1.20
C ARG A 214 5.03 -18.83 -1.71
N ALA A 215 5.87 -19.46 -0.89
CA ALA A 215 7.19 -19.95 -1.28
C ALA A 215 7.34 -21.43 -0.96
N VAL A 216 7.77 -22.21 -1.94
CA VAL A 216 7.95 -23.66 -1.83
C VAL A 216 9.38 -24.02 -2.20
N HIS A 217 10.05 -24.70 -1.29
CA HIS A 217 11.39 -25.24 -1.52
C HIS A 217 11.36 -26.36 -2.59
N PRO A 218 12.43 -26.57 -3.37
CA PRO A 218 12.48 -27.63 -4.40
C PRO A 218 12.15 -29.05 -3.90
N ASN A 219 12.39 -29.33 -2.61
CA ASN A 219 12.05 -30.60 -1.97
C ASN A 219 10.53 -30.75 -1.64
N GLY A 220 9.71 -29.75 -1.94
CA GLY A 220 8.27 -29.72 -1.67
C GLY A 220 7.88 -29.12 -0.30
N THR A 221 8.84 -28.70 0.52
CA THR A 221 8.56 -28.05 1.81
C THR A 221 8.04 -26.64 1.59
N ILE A 222 6.93 -26.29 2.23
CA ILE A 222 6.39 -24.92 2.20
C ILE A 222 7.22 -24.08 3.17
N ILE A 223 7.84 -23.02 2.67
CA ILE A 223 8.61 -22.07 3.47
C ILE A 223 7.65 -21.10 4.16
N PHE A 224 6.75 -20.52 3.38
CA PHE A 224 5.61 -19.74 3.87
C PHE A 224 4.45 -19.81 2.87
N ASP A 225 3.25 -19.63 3.40
CA ASP A 225 2.00 -19.52 2.65
C ASP A 225 1.06 -18.60 3.44
N GLU A 226 0.95 -17.36 2.99
CA GLU A 226 0.37 -16.27 3.78
C GLU A 226 -0.60 -15.45 2.94
N VAL A 227 -1.68 -15.00 3.58
CA VAL A 227 -2.59 -13.97 3.06
C VAL A 227 -2.42 -12.74 3.96
N PRO A 228 -1.62 -11.74 3.58
CA PRO A 228 -1.30 -10.63 4.47
C PRO A 228 -2.55 -9.81 4.81
N SER A 229 -2.79 -9.54 6.10
CA SER A 229 -3.99 -8.81 6.53
C SER A 229 -4.08 -7.40 5.92
N SER A 230 -2.95 -6.72 5.76
CA SER A 230 -2.86 -5.41 5.09
C SER A 230 -3.31 -5.41 3.62
N ILE A 231 -3.40 -6.60 3.01
CA ILE A 231 -3.86 -6.84 1.64
C ILE A 231 -5.29 -7.39 1.64
N ALA A 232 -5.61 -8.29 2.59
CA ALA A 232 -6.90 -8.98 2.67
C ALA A 232 -8.05 -8.10 3.15
N ASP A 233 -7.74 -7.09 3.98
CA ASP A 233 -8.74 -6.23 4.60
C ASP A 233 -9.32 -5.21 3.61
N TYR A 234 -10.62 -4.95 3.76
CA TYR A 234 -11.29 -3.90 3.01
C TYR A 234 -10.75 -2.51 3.36
N LYS A 235 -10.45 -1.74 2.33
CA LYS A 235 -10.09 -0.32 2.41
C LYS A 235 -11.32 0.53 2.11
N ARG A 236 -11.50 1.61 2.85
CA ARG A 236 -12.59 2.57 2.60
C ARG A 236 -12.14 3.61 1.58
N TYR A 237 -12.90 3.78 0.51
CA TYR A 237 -12.78 4.91 -0.39
C TYR A 237 -13.81 5.98 -0.04
N ALA A 238 -13.39 7.25 -0.11
CA ALA A 238 -14.28 8.40 -0.07
C ALA A 238 -13.83 9.42 -1.13
N SER A 239 -14.73 9.84 -2.01
CA SER A 239 -14.43 10.89 -2.99
C SER A 239 -14.34 12.26 -2.32
N ALA A 240 -13.85 13.26 -3.06
CA ALA A 240 -13.90 14.65 -2.61
C ALA A 240 -15.35 15.10 -2.39
N ASP A 241 -15.55 15.97 -1.39
CA ASP A 241 -16.86 16.56 -1.07
C ASP A 241 -17.31 17.58 -2.13
N GLU A 242 -18.49 17.36 -2.70
CA GLU A 242 -19.12 18.28 -3.64
C GLU A 242 -20.29 19.03 -3.01
N THR A 243 -20.50 20.30 -3.36
CA THR A 243 -21.60 21.14 -2.81
C THR A 243 -22.99 20.81 -3.35
N ARG A 244 -23.10 19.82 -4.23
CA ARG A 244 -24.35 19.35 -4.82
C ARG A 244 -24.99 18.23 -3.97
N SER A 245 -26.24 17.90 -4.27
CA SER A 245 -26.99 16.86 -3.55
C SER A 245 -26.58 15.43 -3.91
N HIS A 246 -25.93 15.27 -5.07
CA HIS A 246 -25.43 14.02 -5.61
C HIS A 246 -24.13 14.27 -6.36
N PRO A 247 -23.04 13.54 -6.11
CA PRO A 247 -21.77 13.76 -6.81
C PRO A 247 -21.93 13.60 -8.32
N SER A 248 -21.15 14.34 -9.09
CA SER A 248 -21.33 14.42 -10.55
C SER A 248 -20.59 13.35 -11.33
N THR A 249 -19.45 12.90 -10.80
CA THR A 249 -18.68 11.82 -11.38
C THR A 249 -19.41 10.49 -11.13
N ASN A 250 -19.48 9.65 -12.17
CA ASN A 250 -19.98 8.29 -12.04
C ASN A 250 -19.09 7.51 -11.05
N ALA A 251 -19.71 6.82 -10.09
CA ALA A 251 -18.99 6.05 -9.09
C ALA A 251 -18.07 4.98 -9.70
N ASN A 252 -18.47 4.38 -10.82
CA ASN A 252 -17.69 3.35 -11.53
C ASN A 252 -16.33 3.89 -12.00
N THR A 253 -16.24 5.17 -12.34
CA THR A 253 -14.96 5.80 -12.67
C THR A 253 -13.97 5.75 -11.50
N PHE A 254 -14.44 5.85 -10.26
CA PHE A 254 -13.56 5.69 -9.09
C PHE A 254 -13.18 4.23 -8.88
N VAL A 255 -14.13 3.31 -9.04
CA VAL A 255 -13.89 1.86 -8.93
C VAL A 255 -12.80 1.42 -9.92
N GLU A 256 -12.95 1.74 -11.21
CA GLU A 256 -11.99 1.39 -12.27
C GLU A 256 -10.59 1.96 -12.00
N ASN A 257 -10.52 3.20 -11.49
CA ASN A 257 -9.25 3.86 -11.16
C ASN A 257 -8.57 3.29 -9.91
N LEU A 258 -9.31 2.64 -9.01
CA LEU A 258 -8.76 2.03 -7.80
C LEU A 258 -8.11 0.67 -8.08
N GLN A 259 -8.64 -0.11 -9.03
CA GLN A 259 -8.13 -1.44 -9.35
C GLN A 259 -6.60 -1.48 -9.60
N PRO A 260 -6.02 -0.66 -10.50
CA PRO A 260 -4.58 -0.69 -10.70
C PRO A 260 -3.79 -0.18 -9.49
N LYS A 261 -4.32 0.82 -8.77
CA LYS A 261 -3.64 1.41 -7.59
C LYS A 261 -3.54 0.43 -6.44
N ILE A 262 -4.62 -0.31 -6.17
CA ILE A 262 -4.62 -1.29 -5.09
C ILE A 262 -3.70 -2.47 -5.42
N VAL A 263 -3.66 -2.91 -6.67
CA VAL A 263 -2.73 -3.96 -7.10
C VAL A 263 -1.29 -3.51 -6.98
N GLU A 264 -0.93 -2.32 -7.49
CA GLU A 264 0.41 -1.75 -7.34
C GLU A 264 0.82 -1.65 -5.86
N THR A 265 -0.07 -1.13 -5.01
CA THR A 265 0.18 -1.01 -3.56
C THR A 265 0.41 -2.39 -2.93
N ASN A 266 -0.48 -3.35 -3.20
CA ASN A 266 -0.42 -4.67 -2.60
C ASN A 266 0.77 -5.48 -3.11
N MET A 267 1.12 -5.38 -4.39
CA MET A 267 2.33 -5.99 -4.96
C MET A 267 3.61 -5.37 -4.39
N GLY A 268 3.61 -4.07 -4.09
CA GLY A 268 4.72 -3.44 -3.35
C GLY A 268 4.88 -4.00 -1.93
N ILE A 269 3.77 -4.27 -1.23
CA ILE A 269 3.80 -4.95 0.08
C ILE A 269 4.34 -6.38 -0.07
N ILE A 270 3.88 -7.14 -1.06
CA ILE A 270 4.39 -8.49 -1.35
C ILE A 270 5.89 -8.45 -1.64
N ASN A 271 6.37 -7.51 -2.45
CA ASN A 271 7.80 -7.34 -2.73
C ASN A 271 8.60 -7.10 -1.45
N TRP A 272 8.12 -6.22 -0.58
CA TRP A 272 8.75 -5.98 0.72
C TRP A 272 8.77 -7.24 1.58
N MET A 273 7.65 -7.98 1.69
CA MET A 273 7.58 -9.23 2.46
C MET A 273 8.51 -10.32 1.93
N LEU A 274 8.60 -10.47 0.60
CA LEU A 274 9.52 -11.39 -0.05
C LEU A 274 10.97 -11.09 0.32
N ASN A 275 11.34 -9.82 0.23
CA ASN A 275 12.68 -9.36 0.52
C ASN A 275 13.02 -9.39 2.02
N ASP A 276 12.03 -9.14 2.88
CA ASP A 276 12.18 -9.28 4.32
C ASP A 276 12.43 -10.73 4.74
N LYS A 277 11.74 -11.68 4.10
CA LYS A 277 11.83 -13.12 4.44
C LYS A 277 13.01 -13.83 3.76
N LEU A 278 13.27 -13.57 2.49
CA LEU A 278 14.23 -14.33 1.67
C LEU A 278 15.37 -13.47 1.09
N GLY A 279 15.22 -12.15 1.11
CA GLY A 279 16.20 -11.24 0.51
C GLY A 279 17.31 -10.82 1.47
N THR A 280 18.47 -10.53 0.89
CA THR A 280 19.52 -9.77 1.55
C THR A 280 19.43 -8.33 1.07
N THR A 281 18.93 -7.44 1.92
CA THR A 281 18.49 -6.10 1.50
C THR A 281 19.35 -4.98 2.07
N GLU A 282 19.53 -3.89 1.32
CA GLU A 282 20.08 -2.65 1.87
C GLU A 282 18.97 -1.86 2.58
N GLN A 283 19.07 -1.76 3.90
CA GLN A 283 18.16 -1.00 4.74
C GLN A 283 18.70 0.40 5.04
N LYS A 284 17.80 1.38 5.09
CA LYS A 284 18.11 2.76 5.47
C LYS A 284 17.41 3.11 6.77
N ARG A 285 18.16 3.63 7.74
CA ARG A 285 17.63 4.02 9.06
C ARG A 285 18.11 5.40 9.46
N ASP A 286 17.18 6.26 9.85
CA ASP A 286 17.51 7.53 10.50
C ASP A 286 17.93 7.27 11.95
N VAL A 287 19.15 7.68 12.29
CA VAL A 287 19.74 7.48 13.61
C VAL A 287 20.19 8.80 14.23
N GLN A 288 20.43 8.75 15.54
CA GLN A 288 20.96 9.87 16.31
C GLN A 288 22.15 9.38 17.11
N ILE A 289 23.32 9.99 16.92
CA ILE A 289 24.47 9.79 17.80
C ILE A 289 24.44 10.91 18.83
N ILE A 290 24.32 10.54 20.10
CA ILE A 290 24.10 11.50 21.19
C ILE A 290 25.40 11.72 21.95
N PHE A 291 25.79 12.96 22.17
CA PHE A 291 27.06 13.28 22.82
C PHE A 291 26.94 14.53 23.69
N VAL A 292 27.82 14.66 24.68
CA VAL A 292 27.88 15.87 25.51
C VAL A 292 28.59 16.98 24.73
N LYS A 293 28.01 18.17 24.65
CA LYS A 293 28.67 19.33 24.03
C LYS A 293 29.95 19.64 24.80
N ASN A 294 31.07 19.43 24.13
CA ASN A 294 32.37 19.74 24.65
C ASN A 294 32.62 21.27 24.66
N LYS A 295 33.07 21.82 25.79
CA LYS A 295 33.38 23.26 25.95
C LYS A 295 34.81 23.52 26.44
N LYS A 296 35.44 22.51 27.08
CA LYS A 296 36.73 22.65 27.77
C LYS A 296 37.62 21.40 27.62
N GLY A 297 37.31 20.50 26.69
CA GLY A 297 38.02 19.23 26.51
C GLY A 297 37.59 18.10 27.44
N GLU A 298 36.72 18.37 28.42
CA GLU A 298 36.25 17.37 29.41
C GLU A 298 35.52 16.17 28.80
N TYR A 299 35.06 16.28 27.55
CA TYR A 299 34.34 15.24 26.81
C TYR A 299 34.95 14.98 25.43
N ASP A 300 36.27 15.20 25.28
CA ASP A 300 37.00 14.94 24.02
C ASP A 300 36.82 13.49 23.56
N ASP A 301 36.83 12.54 24.50
CA ASP A 301 36.57 11.12 24.27
C ASP A 301 35.18 10.87 23.65
N LEU A 302 34.11 11.43 24.24
CA LEU A 302 32.74 11.25 23.74
C LEU A 302 32.50 11.96 22.40
N GLU A 303 33.16 13.09 22.17
CA GLU A 303 33.08 13.82 20.90
C GLU A 303 33.85 13.08 19.80
N ASN A 304 35.03 12.54 20.09
CA ASN A 304 35.78 11.70 19.16
C ASN A 304 35.04 10.39 18.85
N ALA A 305 34.45 9.74 19.86
CA ALA A 305 33.62 8.55 19.67
C ALA A 305 32.41 8.84 18.76
N MET A 306 31.80 10.03 18.88
CA MET A 306 30.74 10.44 17.95
C MET A 306 31.25 10.57 16.51
N PHE A 307 32.43 11.16 16.29
CA PHE A 307 33.02 11.26 14.96
C PHE A 307 33.39 9.90 14.37
N ASP A 308 33.99 9.02 15.17
CA ASP A 308 34.33 7.66 14.75
C ASP A 308 33.07 6.85 14.40
N ALA A 309 32.03 6.90 15.24
CA ALA A 309 30.75 6.26 14.94
C ALA A 309 30.12 6.83 13.66
N LYS A 310 30.12 8.15 13.49
CA LYS A 310 29.59 8.80 12.28
C LYS A 310 30.35 8.38 11.03
N GLU A 311 31.68 8.35 11.09
CA GLU A 311 32.51 7.91 9.98
C GLU A 311 32.24 6.43 9.66
N GLY A 312 32.23 5.59 10.69
CA GLY A 312 31.95 4.16 10.57
C GLY A 312 30.58 3.87 9.95
N TYR A 313 29.52 4.51 10.43
CA TYR A 313 28.16 4.35 9.88
C TYR A 313 28.05 4.75 8.40
N ASN A 314 28.78 5.79 7.95
CA ASN A 314 28.83 6.16 6.54
C ASN A 314 29.55 5.11 5.65
N MET A 315 30.32 4.20 6.26
CA MET A 315 31.14 3.22 5.56
C MET A 315 30.56 1.80 5.57
N LEU A 316 29.48 1.53 6.32
CA LEU A 316 28.98 0.16 6.58
C LEU A 316 28.75 -0.68 5.31
N THR A 317 28.20 -0.10 4.24
CA THR A 317 27.96 -0.83 2.98
C THR A 317 29.12 -0.79 2.00
N SER A 318 29.98 0.22 2.06
CA SER A 318 31.05 0.43 1.05
C SER A 318 32.41 -0.12 1.48
N ARG A 319 32.71 -0.08 2.78
CA ARG A 319 34.00 -0.46 3.39
C ARG A 319 33.75 -1.07 4.78
N PRO A 320 33.11 -2.26 4.86
CA PRO A 320 32.61 -2.83 6.11
C PRO A 320 33.69 -3.06 7.17
N ASP A 321 34.90 -3.49 6.78
CA ASP A 321 35.98 -3.71 7.75
C ASP A 321 36.46 -2.39 8.39
N ASN A 322 36.62 -1.34 7.58
CA ASN A 322 36.98 -0.01 8.08
C ASN A 322 35.85 0.59 8.93
N ALA A 323 34.59 0.34 8.55
CA ALA A 323 33.43 0.74 9.32
C ALA A 323 33.44 0.10 10.71
N ARG A 324 33.62 -1.23 10.77
CA ARG A 324 33.67 -2.00 12.02
C ARG A 324 34.80 -1.52 12.93
N ALA A 325 35.99 -1.25 12.40
CA ALA A 325 37.11 -0.74 13.20
C ALA A 325 36.77 0.62 13.84
N LYS A 326 36.17 1.54 13.07
CA LYS A 326 35.76 2.85 13.56
C LYS A 326 34.64 2.77 14.61
N ILE A 327 33.63 1.95 14.37
CA ILE A 327 32.53 1.77 15.32
C ILE A 327 33.03 1.09 16.60
N SER A 328 33.97 0.14 16.49
CA SER A 328 34.59 -0.51 17.67
C SER A 328 35.35 0.50 18.53
N SER A 329 36.12 1.42 17.93
CA SER A 329 36.77 2.54 18.64
C SER A 329 35.75 3.39 19.41
N ALA A 330 34.61 3.70 18.80
CA ALA A 330 33.55 4.44 19.47
C ALA A 330 32.90 3.66 20.62
N ILE A 331 32.67 2.35 20.44
CA ILE A 331 32.15 1.46 21.49
C ILE A 331 33.10 1.45 22.69
N GLU A 332 34.39 1.23 22.48
CA GLU A 332 35.40 1.20 23.55
C GLU A 332 35.44 2.53 24.32
N ALA A 333 35.37 3.67 23.62
CA ALA A 333 35.33 4.99 24.25
C ALA A 333 34.07 5.21 25.10
N TRP A 334 32.90 4.78 24.62
CA TRP A 334 31.67 4.87 25.41
C TRP A 334 31.65 3.92 26.60
N GLU A 335 32.15 2.69 26.45
CA GLU A 335 32.31 1.73 27.55
C GLU A 335 33.26 2.27 28.62
N GLY A 336 34.41 2.84 28.23
CA GLY A 336 35.33 3.47 29.16
C GLY A 336 34.68 4.64 29.93
N ALA A 337 33.85 5.44 29.26
CA ALA A 337 33.10 6.49 29.93
C ALA A 337 32.05 5.94 30.91
N LEU A 338 31.42 4.80 30.63
CA LEU A 338 30.45 4.19 31.55
C LEU A 338 31.07 3.78 32.90
N GLU A 339 32.38 3.51 32.96
CA GLU A 339 33.08 3.19 34.21
C GLU A 339 33.07 4.37 35.20
N GLU A 340 32.96 5.60 34.70
CA GLU A 340 32.84 6.83 35.52
C GLU A 340 31.39 7.13 35.94
N GLY A 341 30.44 6.25 35.59
CA GLY A 341 29.01 6.46 35.77
C GLY A 341 28.58 6.59 37.23
N ASP A 342 28.02 7.74 37.61
CA ASP A 342 27.39 7.95 38.92
C ASP A 342 25.96 8.47 38.78
N MET A 343 24.99 7.62 39.12
CA MET A 343 23.56 7.94 39.08
C MET A 343 23.11 8.87 40.21
N ASN A 344 23.88 8.97 41.29
CA ASN A 344 23.56 9.74 42.49
C ASN A 344 24.22 11.11 42.50
N ASP A 345 25.39 11.26 41.87
CA ASP A 345 26.06 12.55 41.72
C ASP A 345 25.68 13.28 40.43
N LYS A 346 24.87 14.34 40.58
CA LYS A 346 24.49 15.23 39.47
C LYS A 346 25.66 16.01 38.88
N LYS A 347 26.80 16.11 39.57
CA LYS A 347 28.01 16.80 39.12
C LYS A 347 29.03 15.86 38.47
N ALA A 348 28.84 14.54 38.57
CA ALA A 348 29.71 13.59 37.90
C ALA A 348 29.75 13.85 36.39
N ARG A 349 30.92 13.60 35.80
CA ARG A 349 31.15 13.73 34.35
C ARG A 349 30.15 12.87 33.59
N ILE A 350 29.91 11.65 34.05
CA ILE A 350 28.95 10.71 33.48
C ILE A 350 27.88 10.46 34.54
N ASN A 351 26.76 11.18 34.45
CA ASN A 351 25.68 11.13 35.44
C ASN A 351 24.38 10.55 34.87
N LYS A 352 23.31 10.55 35.67
CA LYS A 352 21.96 10.09 35.28
C LYS A 352 21.38 10.71 33.99
N LYS A 353 21.91 11.84 33.51
CA LYS A 353 21.50 12.46 32.23
C LYS A 353 22.28 11.92 31.04
N VAL A 354 23.54 11.55 31.22
CA VAL A 354 24.44 11.11 30.13
C VAL A 354 24.38 9.60 29.95
N LEU A 355 24.25 8.85 31.05
CA LEU A 355 24.24 7.39 31.05
C LEU A 355 23.25 6.77 30.04
N PRO A 356 21.96 7.17 29.99
CA PRO A 356 21.03 6.53 29.04
C PRO A 356 21.40 6.77 27.58
N ASP A 357 21.94 7.95 27.26
CA ASP A 357 22.35 8.32 25.91
C ASP A 357 23.59 7.51 25.47
N LEU A 358 24.53 7.23 26.38
CA LEU A 358 25.68 6.35 26.10
C LEU A 358 25.24 4.91 25.83
N TYR A 359 24.34 4.37 26.67
CA TYR A 359 23.78 3.04 26.41
C TYR A 359 23.04 2.98 25.08
N LYS A 360 22.30 4.02 24.69
CA LYS A 360 21.61 4.08 23.40
C LYS A 360 22.59 4.05 22.22
N ASN A 361 23.68 4.81 22.30
CA ASN A 361 24.74 4.77 21.29
C ASN A 361 25.38 3.38 21.20
N LEU A 362 25.70 2.77 22.36
CA LEU A 362 26.30 1.45 22.44
C LEU A 362 25.41 0.37 21.81
N LEU A 363 24.13 0.34 22.15
CA LEU A 363 23.19 -0.63 21.58
C LEU A 363 23.10 -0.53 20.06
N LEU A 364 23.01 0.69 19.52
CA LEU A 364 22.98 0.90 18.07
C LEU A 364 24.28 0.46 17.41
N ALA A 365 25.42 0.87 17.97
CA ALA A 365 26.73 0.53 17.42
C ALA A 365 26.95 -0.97 17.42
N CYS A 366 26.68 -1.64 18.54
CA CYS A 366 26.80 -3.08 18.66
C CYS A 366 25.85 -3.81 17.69
N ALA A 367 24.61 -3.32 17.51
CA ALA A 367 23.67 -3.89 16.54
C ALA A 367 24.22 -3.85 15.11
N LEU A 368 24.80 -2.72 14.70
CA LEU A 368 25.30 -2.50 13.34
C LEU A 368 26.66 -3.16 13.07
N THR A 369 27.37 -3.61 14.11
CA THR A 369 28.61 -4.39 13.99
C THR A 369 28.44 -5.85 14.37
N GLU A 370 27.21 -6.34 14.52
CA GLU A 370 26.88 -7.74 14.84
C GLU A 370 27.40 -8.21 16.22
N GLU A 371 27.65 -7.27 17.14
CA GLU A 371 28.11 -7.51 18.52
C GLU A 371 26.91 -7.74 19.46
N PHE A 372 26.02 -8.67 19.09
CA PHE A 372 24.71 -8.82 19.73
C PHE A 372 24.78 -9.18 21.22
N THR A 373 25.73 -10.02 21.61
CA THR A 373 25.94 -10.39 23.03
C THR A 373 26.35 -9.17 23.85
N ARG A 374 27.26 -8.33 23.32
CA ARG A 374 27.66 -7.08 23.99
C ARG A 374 26.49 -6.12 24.12
N ALA A 375 25.65 -6.01 23.09
CA ALA A 375 24.43 -5.22 23.15
C ALA A 375 23.47 -5.71 24.25
N GLU A 376 23.26 -7.02 24.36
CA GLU A 376 22.43 -7.63 25.40
C GLU A 376 22.97 -7.35 26.80
N ASP A 377 24.28 -7.49 27.01
CA ASP A 377 24.93 -7.19 28.29
C ASP A 377 24.74 -5.73 28.70
N HIS A 378 24.94 -4.79 27.76
CA HIS A 378 24.70 -3.37 27.97
C HIS A 378 23.23 -3.08 28.31
N TYR A 379 22.29 -3.66 27.56
CA TYR A 379 20.87 -3.50 27.85
C TYR A 379 20.51 -4.05 29.23
N ASN A 380 21.01 -5.23 29.60
CA ASN A 380 20.79 -5.85 30.91
C ASN A 380 21.37 -5.01 32.06
N ALA A 381 22.50 -4.34 31.85
CA ALA A 381 23.05 -3.40 32.82
C ALA A 381 22.08 -2.24 33.07
N THR A 382 21.38 -1.73 32.03
CA THR A 382 20.40 -0.65 32.19
C THR A 382 19.19 -1.04 33.03
N LEU A 383 18.80 -2.32 33.06
CA LEU A 383 17.63 -2.80 33.83
C LEU A 383 17.80 -2.64 35.35
N ARG A 384 19.04 -2.47 35.82
CA ARG A 384 19.36 -2.24 37.23
C ARG A 384 19.43 -0.75 37.58
N LEU A 385 19.31 0.13 36.58
CA LEU A 385 19.40 1.57 36.73
C LEU A 385 18.00 2.19 36.74
N ASP A 386 17.77 3.13 37.65
CA ASP A 386 16.50 3.87 37.76
C ASP A 386 16.41 4.97 36.69
N PHE A 387 16.29 4.59 35.42
CA PHE A 387 16.14 5.52 34.30
C PHE A 387 14.73 6.09 34.20
N SER A 388 14.58 7.19 33.46
CA SER A 388 13.24 7.72 33.22
C SER A 388 12.48 6.78 32.28
N ARG A 389 11.14 6.77 32.36
CA ARG A 389 10.30 5.96 31.46
C ARG A 389 10.55 6.25 29.97
N GLY A 390 10.93 7.49 29.65
CA GLY A 390 11.28 7.87 28.27
C GLY A 390 12.56 7.18 27.82
N ASP A 391 13.60 7.23 28.65
CA ASP A 391 14.89 6.61 28.35
C ASP A 391 14.78 5.08 28.27
N GLU A 392 14.05 4.45 29.20
CA GLU A 392 13.77 3.01 29.13
C GLU A 392 13.07 2.60 27.85
N LYS A 393 12.11 3.43 27.38
CA LYS A 393 11.39 3.18 26.13
C LYS A 393 12.34 3.27 24.94
N ASP A 394 13.17 4.30 24.87
CA ASP A 394 14.16 4.50 23.80
C ASP A 394 15.18 3.35 23.73
N LEU A 395 15.62 2.85 24.88
CA LEU A 395 16.52 1.69 24.97
C LEU A 395 15.82 0.42 24.49
N LYS A 396 14.57 0.18 24.91
CA LYS A 396 13.74 -0.94 24.43
C LYS A 396 13.55 -0.91 22.92
N GLU A 397 13.26 0.25 22.34
CA GLU A 397 13.10 0.40 20.89
C GLU A 397 14.40 0.06 20.13
N THR A 398 15.56 0.43 20.66
CA THR A 398 16.85 0.03 20.08
C THR A 398 17.12 -1.47 20.27
N MET A 399 16.73 -2.04 21.41
CA MET A 399 16.89 -3.46 21.69
C MET A 399 16.04 -4.35 20.76
N LEU A 400 14.89 -3.86 20.29
CA LEU A 400 14.11 -4.57 19.27
C LEU A 400 14.89 -4.72 17.96
N LEU A 401 15.68 -3.72 17.56
CA LEU A 401 16.57 -3.81 16.41
C LEU A 401 17.69 -4.84 16.65
N VAL A 402 18.30 -4.82 17.84
CA VAL A 402 19.33 -5.81 18.22
C VAL A 402 18.78 -7.22 18.07
N ASN A 403 17.58 -7.48 18.60
CA ASN A 403 16.96 -8.79 18.56
C ASN A 403 16.60 -9.24 17.13
N ASP A 404 16.01 -8.36 16.33
CA ASP A 404 15.67 -8.65 14.93
C ASP A 404 16.92 -9.00 14.11
N LEU A 405 17.99 -8.19 14.22
CA LEU A 405 19.24 -8.47 13.52
C LEU A 405 19.91 -9.74 14.05
N LYS A 406 19.91 -9.97 15.37
CA LYS A 406 20.45 -11.20 15.95
C LYS A 406 19.74 -12.44 15.42
N GLU A 407 18.42 -12.42 15.30
CA GLU A 407 17.63 -13.52 14.74
C GLU A 407 18.00 -13.77 13.27
N ARG A 408 18.11 -12.70 12.47
CA ARG A 408 18.51 -12.78 11.05
C ARG A 408 19.96 -13.18 10.81
N HIS A 409 20.84 -13.12 11.81
CA HIS A 409 22.22 -13.59 11.69
C HIS A 409 22.39 -15.05 12.18
N GLN A 410 21.34 -15.65 12.76
CA GLN A 410 21.33 -17.06 13.11
C GLN A 410 20.98 -17.90 11.87
N LYS A 411 21.96 -18.66 11.38
CA LYS A 411 21.80 -19.58 10.25
C LYS A 411 21.31 -20.96 10.71
#